data_AF-A0A6L5I0S5-F1
#
_entry.id   AF-A0A6L5I0S5-F1
#
_cell.length_a   1.000
_cell.length_b   1.000
_cell.length_c   1.000
_cell.angle_alpha   90.00
_cell.angle_beta   90.00
_cell.angle_gamma   90.00
#
_symmetry.space_group_name_H-M   'P 1'
#
loop_
_entity.id
_entity.type
_entity.pdbx_description
1 polymer ?
#
loop_
_entity_poly.entity_id
_entity_poly.type
_entity_poly.pdbx_seq_one_letter_code
_entity_poly.pdbx_strand_id
1 'polypeptide(L)' 'MATSIRLAPEIEQCLDFLANSTGRTKAYYLREIIDHGLTDLEDYYLAAEVLERVRKPEARLPKH' A
#
# COMPACT_ATOMS: atom_id res chain seq x y z
N MET A 1 -11.11 -7.14 -12.64
CA MET A 1 -10.44 -6.27 -13.62
C MET A 1 -8.98 -6.66 -13.72
N ALA A 2 -8.32 -6.42 -14.86
CA ALA A 2 -6.89 -6.68 -15.01
C ALA A 2 -6.12 -5.36 -14.87
N THR A 3 -5.06 -5.37 -14.07
CA THR A 3 -4.20 -4.21 -13.84
C THR A 3 -2.78 -4.58 -14.26
N SER A 4 -2.18 -3.78 -15.12
CA SER A 4 -0.79 -3.94 -15.57
C SER A 4 0.08 -2.94 -14.84
N ILE A 5 1.12 -3.42 -14.16
CA ILE A 5 2.11 -2.61 -13.45
C ILE A 5 3.51 -2.93 -13.97
N ARG A 6 4.38 -1.91 -14.04
CA ARG A 6 5.80 -2.12 -14.32
C ARG A 6 6.54 -2.33 -13.01
N LEU A 7 7.31 -3.39 -12.94
CA LEU A 7 8.10 -3.74 -11.76
C LEU A 7 9.58 -3.45 -12.03
N ALA A 8 10.32 -3.16 -10.96
CA ALA A 8 11.77 -3.13 -11.03
C ALA A 8 12.29 -4.55 -11.33
N PRO A 9 13.40 -4.67 -12.09
CA PRO A 9 13.93 -5.97 -12.52
C PRO A 9 14.32 -6.89 -11.34
N GLU A 10 14.70 -6.32 -10.20
CA GLU A 10 14.97 -7.07 -8.96
C GLU A 10 13.72 -7.75 -8.38
N ILE A 11 12.58 -7.07 -8.41
CA ILE A 11 11.30 -7.59 -7.91
C ILE A 11 10.81 -8.70 -8.82
N GLU A 12 10.92 -8.53 -10.14
CA GLU A 12 10.56 -9.57 -11.10
C GLU A 12 11.38 -10.84 -10.92
N GLN A 13 12.69 -10.73 -10.66
CA GLN A 13 13.56 -11.87 -10.37
C GLN A 13 13.17 -12.59 -9.08
N CYS A 14 12.84 -11.84 -8.03
CA CYS A 14 12.39 -12.42 -6.76
C CYS A 14 11.08 -13.20 -6.93
N LEU A 15 10.12 -12.62 -7.68
CA LEU A 15 8.86 -13.29 -8.00
C LEU A 15 9.07 -14.55 -8.87
N ASP A 16 10.04 -14.52 -9.79
CA ASP A 16 10.40 -15.68 -10.61
C ASP A 16 10.96 -16.82 -9.75
N PHE A 17 11.88 -16.49 -8.84
CA PHE A 17 12.43 -17.46 -7.90
C PHE A 17 11.34 -18.08 -7.02
N LEU A 18 10.45 -17.27 -6.44
CA LEU A 18 9.35 -17.76 -5.60
C LEU A 18 8.39 -18.65 -6.39
N ALA A 19 8.04 -18.26 -7.60
CA ALA A 19 7.18 -19.05 -8.48
C ALA A 19 7.78 -20.42 -8.80
N ASN A 20 9.06 -20.45 -9.19
CA ASN A 20 9.77 -21.68 -9.55
C ASN A 20 9.98 -22.59 -8.34
N SER A 21 10.28 -22.02 -7.16
CA SER A 21 10.57 -22.78 -5.95
C SER A 21 9.32 -23.45 -5.35
N THR A 22 8.15 -22.86 -5.55
CA THR A 22 6.89 -23.28 -4.90
C THR A 22 5.87 -23.89 -5.85
N GLY A 23 6.10 -23.81 -7.16
CA GLY A 23 5.14 -24.21 -8.19
C GLY A 23 3.91 -23.31 -8.28
N ARG A 24 3.99 -22.07 -7.77
CA ARG A 24 2.93 -21.06 -7.85
C ARG A 24 3.25 -20.04 -8.95
N THR A 25 2.27 -19.24 -9.35
CA THR A 25 2.47 -18.20 -10.38
C THR A 25 2.93 -16.88 -9.74
N LYS A 26 3.64 -16.04 -10.49
CA LYS A 26 3.99 -14.67 -10.04
C LYS A 26 2.75 -13.86 -9.65
N ALA A 27 1.65 -14.04 -10.37
CA ALA A 27 0.37 -13.37 -10.10
C ALA A 27 -0.22 -13.74 -8.73
N TYR A 28 0.01 -14.98 -8.25
CA TYR A 28 -0.39 -15.39 -6.91
C TYR A 28 0.34 -14.54 -5.85
N TYR A 29 1.67 -14.45 -5.94
CA TYR A 29 2.48 -13.66 -5.01
C TYR A 29 2.21 -12.16 -5.09
N LEU A 30 2.02 -11.62 -6.30
CA LEU A 30 1.62 -10.22 -6.47
C LEU A 30 0.31 -9.93 -5.77
N ARG A 31 -0.68 -10.84 -5.86
CA ARG A 31 -1.96 -10.68 -5.17
C ARG A 31 -1.80 -10.71 -3.65
N GLU A 32 -1.06 -11.68 -3.12
CA GLU A 32 -0.77 -11.76 -1.68
C GLU A 32 -0.11 -10.47 -1.18
N ILE A 33 0.96 -10.01 -1.85
CA ILE A 33 1.68 -8.79 -1.45
C ILE A 33 0.77 -7.57 -1.47
N ILE A 34 -0.11 -7.45 -2.47
CA ILE A 34 -1.07 -6.35 -2.57
C ILE A 34 -2.09 -6.44 -1.42
N ASP A 35 -2.65 -7.61 -1.14
CA ASP A 35 -3.68 -7.82 -0.10
C ASP A 35 -3.14 -7.52 1.31
N HIS A 36 -1.97 -8.10 1.64
CA HIS A 36 -1.29 -7.83 2.90
C HIS A 36 -0.84 -6.37 2.99
N GLY A 37 -0.24 -5.83 1.92
CA GLY A 37 0.23 -4.45 1.88
C GLY A 37 -0.89 -3.41 1.99
N LEU A 38 -2.09 -3.69 1.45
CA LEU A 38 -3.25 -2.82 1.65
C LEU A 38 -3.71 -2.82 3.12
N THR A 39 -3.68 -3.97 3.78
CA THR A 39 -4.03 -4.07 5.22
C THR A 39 -3.08 -3.23 6.08
N ASP A 40 -1.77 -3.29 5.81
CA ASP A 40 -0.77 -2.45 6.49
C ASP A 40 -0.93 -0.95 6.16
N LEU A 41 -1.27 -0.62 4.91
CA LEU A 41 -1.49 0.77 4.49
C LEU A 41 -2.78 1.36 5.09
N GLU A 42 -3.85 0.58 5.23
CA GLU A 42 -5.08 1.03 5.87
C GLU A 42 -4.82 1.45 7.33
N ASP A 43 -4.00 0.71 8.07
CA ASP A 43 -3.61 1.07 9.44
C ASP A 43 -2.77 2.37 9.49
N TYR A 44 -1.82 2.50 8.55
CA TYR A 44 -0.97 3.70 8.44
C TYR A 44 -1.77 4.97 8.10
N TYR A 45 -2.72 4.89 7.16
CA TYR A 45 -3.52 6.04 6.75
C TYR A 45 -4.62 6.40 7.76
N LEU A 46 -5.18 5.42 8.50
CA LEU A 46 -6.07 5.69 9.63
C LEU A 46 -5.37 6.50 10.73
N ALA A 47 -4.07 6.25 10.97
CA ALA A 47 -3.28 7.03 11.92
C ALA A 47 -2.91 8.43 11.40
N ALA A 48 -2.66 8.57 10.10
CA ALA A 48 -2.32 9.85 9.48
C ALA A 48 -3.49 10.86 9.46
N GLU A 49 -4.74 10.39 9.34
CA GLU A 49 -5.93 11.26 9.39
C GLU A 49 -6.13 11.91 10.78
N VAL A 50 -5.66 11.25 11.86
CA VAL A 50 -5.68 11.80 13.22
C VAL A 50 -4.70 12.98 13.35
N LEU A 51 -3.55 12.93 12.69
CA LEU A 51 -2.53 14.00 12.73
C LEU A 51 -2.95 15.26 11.96
N GLU A 52 -3.76 15.15 10.89
CA GLU A 52 -4.32 16.32 10.22
C GLU A 52 -5.38 17.05 11.05
N ARG A 53 -6.09 16.36 11.96
CA ARG A 53 -7.08 16.99 12.86
C ARG A 53 -6.46 17.79 14.00
N VAL A 54 -5.24 17.48 14.44
CA VAL A 54 -4.54 18.20 15.52
C VAL A 54 -3.81 19.46 14.99
N ARG A 55 -3.73 19.64 13.66
CA ARG A 55 -3.06 20.78 13.03
C ARG A 55 -3.98 21.88 12.49
N LYS A 56 -5.27 21.85 12.83
CA LYS A 56 -6.14 23.03 12.68
C LYS A 56 -6.16 23.80 13.99
N PRO A 57 -5.32 24.84 14.18
CA PRO A 57 -5.59 25.83 15.19
C PRO A 57 -6.98 26.40 14.91
N GLU A 58 -7.78 26.47 15.97
CA GLU A 58 -9.08 27.10 16.02
C GLU A 58 -9.07 28.35 15.16
N ALA A 59 -9.81 28.32 14.05
CA ALA A 59 -10.09 29.50 13.26
C ALA A 59 -10.93 30.41 14.17
N ARG A 60 -10.22 31.26 14.91
CA ARG A 60 -10.78 32.34 15.71
C ARG A 60 -11.52 33.24 14.75
N LEU A 61 -12.84 33.05 14.69
CA LEU A 61 -13.76 33.96 14.02
C LEU A 61 -13.51 35.38 14.57
N PRO A 62 -13.14 36.37 13.73
CA PRO A 62 -13.13 37.74 14.19
C PRO A 62 -14.59 38.16 14.44
N LYS A 63 -14.87 38.51 15.69
CA LYS A 63 -16.11 39.21 16.07
C LYS A 63 -15.89 40.70 15.80
N HIS A 64 -16.84 41.27 15.05
CA HIS A 64 -17.18 42.69 14.86
C HIS A 64 -16.11 43.65 14.34
#